data_AF-A0A497SBM6-F1
#
_entry.id   AF-A0A497SBM6-F1
#
_cell.length_a   1.000
_cell.length_b   1.000
_cell.length_c   1.000
_cell.angle_alpha   90.00
_cell.angle_beta   90.00
_cell.angle_gamma   90.00
#
_symmetry.space_group_name_H-M   'P 1'
#
loop_
_entity.id
_entity.type
_entity.pdbx_description
1 polymer ?
#
loop_
_entity_poly.entity_id
_entity_poly.type
_entity_poly.pdbx_seq_one_letter_code
_entity_poly.pdbx_strand_id
1 'polypeptide(L)'
;MLFKNEKNWKAFLSLSDETILDKILERTAIHRPAYKNAEDVKVAQLWCALIELFKYQERLNKRLSRIERLLDGMFEKERQEKEKLINSLRKF
;
A
#
# COMPACT_ATOMS: atom_id res chain seq x y z
N MET A 1 -43.28 -5.88 7.19
CA MET A 1 -43.50 -4.47 6.80
C MET A 1 -42.16 -3.81 6.57
N LEU A 2 -42.03 -3.15 5.42
CA LEU A 2 -41.14 -2.01 5.18
C LEU A 2 -39.64 -2.31 5.27
N PHE A 3 -39.07 -2.81 4.16
CA PHE A 3 -37.75 -2.35 3.73
C PHE A 3 -37.84 -0.82 3.59
N LYS A 4 -37.63 -0.11 4.70
CA LYS A 4 -37.34 1.31 4.69
C LYS A 4 -36.12 1.43 3.78
N ASN A 5 -36.22 2.22 2.71
CA ASN A 5 -35.10 2.50 1.81
C ASN A 5 -33.93 3.06 2.63
N GLU A 6 -33.11 2.20 3.22
CA GLU A 6 -31.85 2.56 3.84
C GLU A 6 -30.92 2.95 2.70
N LYS A 7 -30.90 4.26 2.40
CA LYS A 7 -29.97 4.87 1.44
C LYS A 7 -28.50 4.72 1.89
N ASN A 8 -28.24 4.13 3.04
CA ASN A 8 -26.90 3.88 3.55
C ASN A 8 -26.39 2.53 3.04
N TRP A 9 -25.95 2.51 1.78
CA TRP A 9 -25.37 1.33 1.16
C TRP A 9 -24.16 0.77 1.94
N LYS A 10 -23.51 1.58 2.78
CA LYS A 10 -22.41 1.13 3.64
C LYS A 10 -22.85 0.05 4.64
N ALA A 11 -24.11 0.06 5.08
CA ALA A 11 -24.65 -0.95 5.99
C ALA A 11 -24.66 -2.38 5.41
N PHE A 12 -24.43 -2.52 4.10
CA PHE A 12 -24.27 -3.81 3.42
C PHE A 12 -22.80 -4.27 3.33
N LEU A 13 -21.85 -3.46 3.82
CA LEU A 13 -20.44 -3.83 3.95
C LEU A 13 -20.21 -4.61 5.24
N SER A 14 -19.18 -5.45 5.26
CA SER A 14 -18.67 -6.01 6.51
C SER A 14 -18.06 -4.90 7.37
N LEU A 15 -18.05 -5.07 8.70
CA LEU A 15 -17.39 -4.12 9.62
C LEU A 15 -15.92 -3.86 9.25
N SER A 16 -15.21 -4.89 8.75
CA SER A 16 -13.85 -4.75 8.24
C SER A 16 -13.78 -3.85 7.00
N ASP A 17 -14.71 -4.00 6.07
CA ASP A 17 -14.73 -3.21 4.83
C ASP A 17 -15.16 -1.76 5.09
N GLU A 18 -16.09 -1.52 6.01
CA GLU A 18 -16.43 -0.16 6.47
C GLU A 18 -15.20 0.54 7.07
N THR A 19 -14.45 -0.18 7.92
CA THR A 19 -13.21 0.35 8.51
C THR A 19 -12.16 0.67 7.43
N ILE A 20 -12.05 -0.15 6.38
CA ILE A 20 -11.16 0.11 5.25
C ILE A 20 -11.63 1.34 4.47
N LEU A 21 -12.93 1.44 4.21
CA LEU A 21 -13.52 2.57 3.50
C LEU A 21 -13.27 3.88 4.25
N ASP A 22 -13.45 3.92 5.56
CA ASP A 22 -13.22 5.12 6.36
C ASP A 22 -11.75 5.56 6.32
N LYS A 23 -10.80 4.61 6.35
CA LYS A 23 -9.38 4.91 6.15
C LYS A 23 -9.08 5.49 4.77
N ILE A 24 -9.75 4.99 3.72
CA ILE A 24 -9.63 5.54 2.35
C ILE A 24 -10.15 6.98 2.34
N LEU A 25 -11.31 7.23 2.96
CA LEU A 25 -11.93 8.56 3.01
C LEU A 25 -11.08 9.57 3.81
N GLU A 26 -10.53 9.17 4.96
CA GLU A 26 -9.60 10.00 5.73
C GLU A 26 -8.38 10.41 4.91
N ARG A 27 -7.74 9.47 4.23
CA ARG A 27 -6.58 9.77 3.38
C ARG A 27 -6.95 10.66 2.21
N THR A 28 -8.10 10.42 1.62
CA THR A 28 -8.61 11.24 0.50
C THR A 28 -8.88 12.69 0.94
N ALA A 29 -9.16 12.93 2.23
CA ALA A 29 -9.47 14.26 2.75
C ALA A 29 -8.34 15.30 2.57
N ILE A 30 -7.09 14.87 2.37
CA ILE A 30 -5.99 15.80 2.04
C ILE A 30 -6.22 16.53 0.71
N HIS A 31 -6.98 15.91 -0.20
CA HIS A 31 -7.34 16.48 -1.52
C HIS A 31 -8.68 17.21 -1.49
N ARG A 32 -9.20 17.54 -0.31
CA ARG A 32 -10.50 18.22 -0.15
C ARG A 32 -10.65 19.49 -1.00
N PRO A 33 -9.64 20.37 -1.11
CA PRO A 33 -9.73 21.52 -2.00
C PRO A 33 -9.90 21.14 -3.47
N ALA A 34 -9.34 20.01 -3.92
CA ALA A 34 -9.45 19.58 -5.31
C ALA A 34 -10.85 19.05 -5.62
N TYR A 35 -11.32 18.03 -4.90
CA TYR A 35 -12.59 17.38 -5.24
C TYR A 35 -13.82 18.24 -4.91
N LYS A 36 -13.73 19.18 -3.94
CA LYS A 36 -14.86 20.07 -3.63
C LYS A 36 -15.13 21.13 -4.69
N ASN A 37 -14.14 21.45 -5.51
CA ASN A 37 -14.25 22.43 -6.59
C ASN A 37 -14.50 21.78 -7.96
N ALA A 38 -14.73 20.46 -7.99
CA ALA A 38 -15.04 19.74 -9.22
C ALA A 38 -16.54 19.79 -9.54
N GLU A 39 -16.87 19.71 -10.82
CA GLU A 39 -18.25 19.62 -11.31
C GLU A 39 -18.97 18.38 -10.75
N ASP A 40 -18.31 17.22 -10.79
CA ASP A 40 -18.74 16.02 -10.08
C ASP A 40 -17.83 15.72 -8.90
N VAL A 41 -18.26 16.15 -7.72
CA VAL A 41 -17.54 15.97 -6.45
C VAL A 41 -17.31 14.49 -6.13
N LYS A 42 -18.28 13.61 -6.43
CA LYS A 42 -18.17 12.18 -6.08
C LYS A 42 -17.15 11.48 -6.97
N VAL A 43 -17.21 11.74 -8.27
CA VAL A 43 -16.23 11.21 -9.22
C VAL A 43 -14.84 11.76 -8.92
N ALA A 44 -14.71 13.07 -8.65
CA ALA A 44 -13.43 13.66 -8.27
C ALA A 44 -12.87 13.06 -6.96
N GLN A 45 -13.73 12.84 -5.96
CA GLN A 45 -13.32 12.19 -4.71
C GLN A 45 -12.83 10.76 -4.95
N LEU A 46 -13.46 9.99 -5.84
CA LEU A 46 -12.98 8.66 -6.24
C LEU A 46 -11.60 8.72 -6.91
N TRP A 47 -11.36 9.67 -7.81
CA TRP A 47 -10.04 9.88 -8.42
C TRP A 47 -8.98 10.25 -7.38
N CYS A 48 -9.30 11.13 -6.43
CA CYS A 48 -8.41 11.45 -5.32
C CYS A 48 -8.10 10.24 -4.44
N ALA A 49 -9.08 9.37 -4.19
CA ALA A 49 -8.88 8.13 -3.45
C ALA A 49 -7.95 7.17 -4.21
N LEU A 50 -8.13 7.02 -5.53
CA LEU A 50 -7.27 6.22 -6.39
C LEU A 50 -5.82 6.70 -6.36
N ILE A 51 -5.60 8.03 -6.44
CA ILE A 51 -4.26 8.62 -6.33
C ILE A 51 -3.58 8.22 -5.02
N GLU A 52 -4.28 8.26 -3.90
CA GLU A 52 -3.71 7.87 -2.60
C GLU A 52 -3.41 6.36 -2.50
N LEU A 53 -4.24 5.52 -3.14
CA LEU A 53 -3.97 4.08 -3.25
C LEU A 53 -2.73 3.81 -4.11
N PHE A 54 -2.59 4.47 -5.25
CA PHE A 54 -1.39 4.37 -6.10
C PHE A 54 -0.13 4.80 -5.35
N LYS A 55 -0.14 5.95 -4.65
CA LYS A 55 0.98 6.37 -3.81
C LYS A 55 1.29 5.36 -2.70
N TYR A 56 0.27 4.72 -2.13
CA TYR A 56 0.47 3.68 -1.12
C TYR A 56 1.16 2.45 -1.72
N GLN A 57 0.71 1.97 -2.89
CA GLN A 57 1.34 0.88 -3.63
C GLN A 57 2.80 1.21 -3.97
N GLU A 58 3.10 2.41 -4.46
CA GLU A 58 4.49 2.82 -4.73
C GLU A 58 5.37 2.81 -3.49
N ARG A 59 4.86 3.29 -2.35
CA ARG A 59 5.59 3.24 -1.08
C ARG A 59 5.87 1.82 -0.62
N LEU A 60 4.91 0.90 -0.80
CA LEU A 60 5.11 -0.52 -0.50
C LEU A 60 6.17 -1.13 -1.41
N ASN A 61 6.09 -0.91 -2.72
CA ASN A 61 7.07 -1.40 -3.68
C ASN A 61 8.48 -0.88 -3.37
N LYS A 62 8.63 0.42 -3.06
CA LYS A 62 9.93 1.00 -2.65
C LYS A 62 10.50 0.34 -1.40
N ARG A 63 9.66 0.05 -0.41
CA ARG A 63 10.07 -0.65 0.83
C ARG A 63 10.47 -2.09 0.54
N LEU A 64 9.71 -2.79 -0.29
CA LEU A 64 10.00 -4.16 -0.70
C LEU A 64 11.33 -4.24 -1.45
N SER A 65 11.52 -3.40 -2.47
CA SER A 65 12.79 -3.34 -3.21
C SER A 65 13.99 -3.00 -2.35
N ARG A 66 13.81 -2.20 -1.28
CA ARG A 66 14.88 -1.96 -0.31
C ARG A 66 15.22 -3.22 0.48
N ILE A 67 14.22 -3.99 0.90
CA ILE A 67 14.42 -5.25 1.64
C ILE A 67 15.10 -6.27 0.74
N GLU A 68 14.63 -6.43 -0.50
CA GLU A 68 15.22 -7.34 -1.49
C GLU A 68 16.72 -7.04 -1.68
N ARG A 69 17.09 -5.78 -1.91
CA ARG A 69 18.51 -5.39 -2.04
C ARG A 69 19.36 -5.68 -0.80
N LEU A 70 18.79 -5.53 0.40
CA LEU A 70 19.50 -5.83 1.64
C LEU A 70 19.73 -7.34 1.76
N LEU A 71 18.73 -8.14 1.45
CA LEU A 71 18.83 -9.60 1.46
C LEU A 71 19.83 -10.10 0.42
N ASP A 72 19.78 -9.58 -0.81
CA ASP A 72 20.75 -9.91 -1.85
C ASP A 72 22.18 -9.60 -1.41
N GLY A 73 22.40 -8.45 -0.78
CA GLY A 73 23.71 -8.07 -0.23
C GLY A 73 24.17 -8.99 0.90
N MET A 74 23.26 -9.48 1.75
CA MET A 74 23.59 -10.43 2.80
C MET A 74 23.99 -11.79 2.23
N PHE A 75 23.24 -12.31 1.25
CA PHE A 75 23.55 -13.60 0.61
C PHE A 75 24.85 -13.56 -0.18
N GLU A 76 25.12 -12.45 -0.87
CA GLU A 76 26.38 -12.27 -1.59
C GLU A 76 27.57 -12.23 -0.63
N LYS A 77 27.44 -11.52 0.49
CA LYS A 77 28.48 -11.50 1.54
C LYS A 77 28.72 -12.88 2.13
N GLU A 78 27.67 -13.64 2.44
CA GLU A 78 27.77 -15.01 2.93
C GLU A 78 28.50 -15.92 1.93
N ARG A 79 28.16 -15.82 0.64
CA ARG A 79 28.83 -16.59 -0.43
C ARG A 79 30.33 -16.27 -0.48
N GLN A 80 30.69 -14.99 -0.43
CA GLN A 80 32.10 -14.56 -0.45
C GLN A 80 32.88 -15.04 0.78
N GLU A 81 32.27 -15.00 1.97
CA GLU A 81 32.88 -15.52 3.20
C GLU A 81 33.11 -17.03 3.11
N LYS A 82 32.12 -17.78 2.58
CA LYS A 82 32.25 -19.22 2.35
C LYS A 82 33.35 -19.55 1.36
N GLU A 83 33.45 -18.82 0.24
CA GLU A 83 34.52 -19.01 -0.74
C GLU A 83 35.91 -18.71 -0.14
N LYS A 84 36.05 -17.63 0.64
CA LYS A 84 37.29 -17.31 1.35
C LYS A 84 37.70 -18.40 2.33
N LEU A 85 36.74 -18.99 3.05
CA LEU A 85 36.99 -20.09 3.97
C LEU A 85 37.46 -21.35 3.22
N ILE A 86 36.75 -21.74 2.15
CA ILE A 86 37.13 -22.88 1.30
C ILE A 86 38.54 -22.69 0.72
N ASN A 87 38.85 -21.50 0.22
CA ASN A 87 40.17 -21.20 -0.34
C ASN A 87 41.28 -21.20 0.72
N SER A 88 40.98 -20.79 1.94
CA SER A 88 41.92 -20.87 3.07
C SER A 88 42.20 -22.32 3.45
N LEU A 89 41.16 -23.17 3.51
CA LEU A 89 41.30 -24.60 3.81
C LEU A 89 42.08 -25.37 2.75
N ARG A 90 41.99 -24.99 1.46
CA ARG A 90 42.74 -25.63 0.35
C ARG A 90 44.23 -25.31 0.33
N LYS A 91 44.68 -24.28 1.06
CA LYS A 91 46.08 -23.86 1.12
C LYS A 91 46.88 -24.55 2.22
N PHE A 92 46.21 -25.27 3.11
CA PHE A 92 46.79 -26.19 4.09
C PHE A 92 46.78 -27.61 3.53
#